data_AF-A0A6C0HGM2-F1
#
_entry.id   AF-A0A6C0HGM2-F1
#
_cell.length_a   1.000
_cell.length_b   1.000
_cell.length_c   1.000
_cell.angle_alpha   90.00
_cell.angle_beta   90.00
_cell.angle_gamma   90.00
#
_symmetry.space_group_name_H-M   'P 1'
#
loop_
_entity.id
_entity.type
_entity.pdbx_description
1 polymer ?
#
loop_
_entity_poly.entity_id
_entity_poly.type
_entity_poly.pdbx_seq_one_letter_code
_entity_poly.pdbx_strand_id
1 'polypeptide(L)'
;MSKPESVEKNYTEMSSRSVIDVANQILVIIPDKEYMLKKEIVKYCESISNKAPEILRGSICWIPFVNILNIHVSVFDEEWKIRARNIINNVPE
;
A
#
# COMPACT_ATOMS: atom_id res chain seq x y z
N MET A 1 5.90 -22.91 -31.28
CA MET A 1 4.76 -22.16 -30.71
C MET A 1 5.13 -21.75 -29.30
N SER A 2 5.60 -20.52 -29.13
CA SER A 2 5.97 -19.98 -27.81
C SER A 2 4.70 -19.57 -27.06
N LYS A 3 4.49 -20.16 -25.88
CA LYS A 3 3.43 -19.74 -24.96
C LYS A 3 3.68 -18.28 -24.53
N PRO A 4 2.66 -17.43 -24.41
CA PRO A 4 2.82 -16.12 -23.79
C PRO A 4 2.96 -16.32 -22.28
N GLU A 5 4.15 -16.67 -21.82
CA GLU A 5 4.55 -16.43 -20.44
C GLU A 5 4.91 -14.95 -20.30
N SER A 6 4.50 -14.34 -19.20
CA SER A 6 4.97 -13.05 -18.64
C SER A 6 3.99 -11.86 -18.70
N VAL A 7 2.83 -11.95 -18.03
CA VAL A 7 2.21 -10.75 -17.42
C VAL A 7 1.52 -11.05 -16.07
N GLU A 8 1.07 -12.28 -15.82
CA GLU A 8 0.20 -12.58 -14.65
C GLU A 8 0.89 -12.90 -13.31
N LYS A 9 2.22 -12.96 -13.23
CA LYS A 9 2.93 -13.51 -12.05
C LYS A 9 3.59 -12.48 -11.13
N ASN A 10 2.89 -11.42 -10.71
CA ASN A 10 3.42 -10.52 -9.66
C ASN A 10 2.39 -9.99 -8.65
N TYR A 11 1.13 -10.43 -8.70
CA TYR A 11 0.11 -9.98 -7.74
C TYR A 11 -0.29 -11.05 -6.71
N THR A 12 0.03 -12.32 -6.95
CA THR A 12 -0.49 -13.45 -6.16
C THR A 12 0.32 -13.73 -4.88
N GLU A 13 1.49 -13.11 -4.72
CA GLU A 13 2.27 -13.11 -3.47
C GLU A 13 2.26 -11.72 -2.79
N MET A 14 1.21 -10.92 -2.98
CA MET A 14 0.97 -9.78 -2.08
C MET A 14 0.61 -10.32 -0.70
N SER A 15 1.66 -10.55 0.09
CA SER A 15 1.81 -10.92 1.49
C SER A 15 0.54 -11.14 2.32
N SER A 16 0.58 -12.10 3.24
CA SER A 16 -0.39 -12.31 4.33
C SER A 16 -0.66 -11.09 5.25
N ARG A 17 -0.09 -9.92 4.94
CA ARG A 17 -0.22 -8.67 5.70
C ARG A 17 -1.56 -8.00 5.41
N SER A 18 -2.20 -7.51 6.47
CA SER A 18 -3.38 -6.65 6.35
C SER A 18 -2.97 -5.29 5.80
N VAL A 19 -3.80 -4.71 4.93
CA VAL A 19 -3.59 -3.34 4.45
C VAL A 19 -3.53 -2.33 5.61
N ILE A 20 -4.25 -2.59 6.72
CA ILE A 20 -4.26 -1.69 7.90
C ILE A 20 -2.89 -1.70 8.59
N ASP A 21 -2.28 -2.88 8.75
CA ASP A 21 -0.95 -2.99 9.38
C ASP A 21 0.12 -2.27 8.56
N VAL A 22 0.00 -2.35 7.23
CA VAL A 22 0.90 -1.70 6.28
C VAL A 22 0.68 -0.19 6.26
N ALA A 23 -0.58 0.24 6.24
CA ALA A 23 -0.94 1.66 6.34
C ALA A 23 -0.41 2.30 7.62
N ASN A 24 -0.52 1.61 8.76
CA ASN A 24 0.01 2.09 10.04
C ASN A 24 1.54 2.26 10.02
N GLN A 25 2.28 1.33 9.42
CA GLN A 25 3.74 1.47 9.26
C GLN A 25 4.10 2.68 8.40
N ILE A 26 3.34 2.90 7.32
CA ILE A 26 3.56 4.04 6.41
C ILE A 26 3.21 5.37 7.10
N LEU A 27 2.13 5.43 7.88
CA LEU A 27 1.73 6.65 8.59
C LEU A 27 2.81 7.18 9.54
N VAL A 28 3.64 6.31 10.12
CA VAL A 28 4.73 6.67 11.03
C VAL A 28 5.86 7.41 10.31
N ILE A 29 6.13 7.08 9.03
CA ILE A 29 7.24 7.64 8.27
C ILE A 29 6.85 8.84 7.41
N ILE A 30 5.55 9.04 7.14
CA ILE A 30 5.08 10.22 6.39
C ILE A 30 5.34 11.49 7.22
N PRO A 31 5.96 12.53 6.65
CA PRO A 31 6.18 13.79 7.35
C PRO A 31 4.88 14.59 7.48
N ASP A 32 4.79 15.47 8.49
CA ASP A 32 3.54 16.20 8.79
C ASP A 32 3.10 17.18 7.70
N LYS A 33 4.02 17.63 6.85
CA LYS A 33 3.71 18.45 5.66
C LYS A 33 2.76 17.74 4.69
N GLU A 34 2.76 16.40 4.66
CA GLU A 34 1.90 15.57 3.82
C GLU A 34 0.55 15.29 4.50
N TYR A 35 -0.03 16.33 5.10
CA TYR A 35 -1.24 16.24 5.91
C TYR A 35 -2.41 15.59 5.15
N MET A 36 -2.61 15.96 3.88
CA MET A 36 -3.70 15.41 3.06
C MET A 36 -3.55 13.91 2.82
N LEU A 37 -2.34 13.44 2.52
CA LEU A 37 -2.07 12.01 2.38
C LEU A 37 -2.34 11.26 3.70
N LYS A 38 -1.82 11.75 4.83
CA LYS A 38 -2.09 11.14 6.14
C LYS A 38 -3.58 11.04 6.42
N LYS A 39 -4.31 12.13 6.19
CA LYS A 39 -5.75 12.21 6.41
C LYS A 39 -6.53 11.21 5.56
N GLU A 40 -6.18 11.06 4.29
CA GLU A 40 -6.85 10.11 3.39
C GLU A 40 -6.55 8.65 3.76
N ILE A 41 -5.30 8.34 4.12
CA ILE A 41 -4.93 6.99 4.59
C ILE A 41 -5.70 6.65 5.87
N VAL A 42 -5.76 7.56 6.84
CA VAL A 42 -6.49 7.35 8.11
C VAL A 42 -7.98 7.12 7.82
N LYS A 43 -8.61 8.02 7.06
CA LYS A 43 -10.02 7.90 6.68
C LYS A 43 -10.32 6.58 5.96
N TYR A 44 -9.41 6.16 5.08
CA TYR A 44 -9.55 4.88 4.38
C TYR A 44 -9.47 3.71 5.35
N CYS A 45 -8.49 3.69 6.27
CA CYS A 45 -8.36 2.66 7.30
C CYS A 45 -9.60 2.57 8.19
N GLU A 46 -10.15 3.71 8.62
CA GLU A 46 -11.40 3.76 9.38
C GLU A 46 -12.55 3.13 8.60
N SER A 47 -12.66 3.41 7.30
CA SER A 47 -13.74 2.89 6.43
C SER A 47 -13.71 1.36 6.22
N ILE A 48 -12.55 0.73 6.43
CA ILE A 48 -12.37 -0.72 6.27
C ILE A 48 -12.12 -1.45 7.59
N SER A 49 -12.04 -0.74 8.72
CA SER A 49 -11.70 -1.28 10.04
C SER A 49 -12.59 -2.45 10.50
N ASN A 50 -13.85 -2.49 10.08
CA ASN A 50 -14.82 -3.53 10.42
C ASN A 50 -14.84 -4.71 9.44
N LYS A 51 -13.94 -4.75 8.45
CA LYS A 51 -13.89 -5.84 7.46
C LYS A 51 -13.14 -7.06 8.02
N ALA A 52 -13.52 -8.23 7.52
CA ALA A 52 -12.88 -9.49 7.91
C ALA A 52 -11.40 -9.53 7.44
N PRO A 53 -10.50 -10.21 8.18
CA PRO A 53 -9.07 -10.23 7.88
C PRO A 53 -8.70 -10.68 6.46
N GLU A 54 -9.42 -11.65 5.92
CA GLU A 54 -9.26 -12.15 4.55
C GLU A 54 -9.54 -11.07 3.50
N ILE A 55 -10.51 -10.18 3.78
CA ILE A 55 -10.83 -9.04 2.92
C ILE A 55 -9.75 -7.98 3.02
N LEU A 56 -9.24 -7.72 4.23
CA LEU A 56 -8.16 -6.75 4.48
C LEU A 56 -6.83 -7.15 3.82
N ARG A 57 -6.61 -8.45 3.62
CA ARG A 57 -5.47 -9.02 2.88
C ARG A 57 -5.72 -9.09 1.38
N GLY A 58 -6.97 -8.98 0.95
CA GLY A 58 -7.37 -9.10 -0.44
C GLY A 58 -7.11 -7.83 -1.27
N SER A 59 -7.01 -8.03 -2.58
CA SER A 59 -6.84 -6.95 -3.57
C SER A 59 -7.91 -5.85 -3.46
N ILE A 60 -9.13 -6.21 -3.05
CA ILE A 60 -10.23 -5.27 -2.83
C ILE A 60 -9.91 -4.16 -1.83
N CYS A 61 -9.03 -4.43 -0.86
CA CYS A 61 -8.59 -3.46 0.13
C CYS A 61 -7.21 -2.87 -0.21
N TRP A 62 -6.34 -3.64 -0.86
CA TRP A 62 -5.00 -3.19 -1.26
C TRP A 62 -5.00 -2.22 -2.44
N ILE A 63 -5.81 -2.46 -3.48
CA ILE A 63 -5.84 -1.61 -4.67
C ILE A 63 -6.25 -0.16 -4.32
N PRO A 64 -7.34 0.10 -3.56
CA PRO A 64 -7.69 1.47 -3.20
C PRO A 64 -6.63 2.15 -2.33
N PHE A 65 -5.98 1.41 -1.44
CA PHE A 65 -4.88 1.93 -0.62
C PHE A 65 -3.69 2.39 -1.45
N VAL A 66 -3.24 1.54 -2.39
CA VAL A 66 -2.13 1.88 -3.30
C VAL A 66 -2.51 3.05 -4.21
N ASN A 67 -3.78 3.14 -4.64
CA ASN A 67 -4.25 4.29 -5.42
C ASN A 67 -4.17 5.61 -4.64
N ILE A 68 -4.54 5.63 -3.35
CA ILE A 68 -4.37 6.81 -2.49
C ILE A 68 -2.89 7.24 -2.51
N LEU A 69 -1.97 6.29 -2.29
CA LEU A 69 -0.53 6.59 -2.31
C LEU A 69 -0.09 7.16 -3.66
N ASN A 70 -0.49 6.56 -4.77
CA ASN A 70 -0.11 7.01 -6.11
C ASN A 70 -0.65 8.40 -6.48
N ILE A 71 -1.77 8.83 -5.89
CA ILE A 71 -2.31 10.18 -6.09
C ILE A 71 -1.40 11.25 -5.46
N HIS A 72 -0.84 10.98 -4.29
CA HIS A 72 0.02 11.93 -3.57
C HIS A 72 1.51 11.73 -3.83
N VAL A 73 1.92 10.54 -4.25
CA VAL A 73 3.31 10.14 -4.48
C VAL A 73 3.52 9.80 -5.95
N SER A 74 3.81 10.83 -6.74
CA SER A 74 4.07 10.70 -8.18
C SER A 74 5.55 10.41 -8.49
N VAL A 75 6.46 10.84 -7.62
CA VAL A 75 7.92 10.68 -7.77
C VAL A 75 8.52 10.26 -6.43
N PHE A 76 9.50 9.36 -6.47
CA PHE A 76 10.23 8.86 -5.28
C PHE A 76 11.50 9.68 -5.03
N ASP A 77 11.35 10.97 -4.84
CA ASP A 77 12.42 11.95 -4.62
C ASP A 77 12.77 12.18 -3.13
N GLU A 78 11.90 11.73 -2.23
CA GLU A 78 12.08 11.87 -0.78
C GLU A 78 12.27 10.50 -0.11
N GLU A 79 13.09 10.47 0.94
CA GLU A 79 13.45 9.25 1.65
C GLU A 79 12.22 8.50 2.18
N TRP A 80 11.24 9.19 2.76
CA TRP A 80 10.02 8.57 3.26
C TRP A 80 9.18 7.91 2.15
N LYS A 81 9.22 8.43 0.91
CA LYS A 81 8.52 7.84 -0.24
C LYS A 81 9.18 6.52 -0.64
N ILE A 82 10.52 6.49 -0.65
CA ILE A 82 11.30 5.27 -0.93
C ILE A 82 11.03 4.22 0.16
N ARG A 83 11.07 4.61 1.43
CA ARG A 83 10.74 3.73 2.55
C ARG A 83 9.31 3.21 2.46
N ALA A 84 8.33 4.07 2.15
CA ALA A 84 6.94 3.66 1.96
C ALA A 84 6.81 2.61 0.84
N ARG A 85 7.52 2.80 -0.28
CA ARG A 85 7.60 1.81 -1.37
C ARG A 85 8.19 0.48 -0.90
N ASN A 86 9.26 0.50 -0.11
CA ASN A 86 9.89 -0.72 0.41
C ASN A 86 8.93 -1.47 1.35
N ILE A 87 8.22 -0.76 2.23
CA ILE A 87 7.18 -1.33 3.09
C ILE A 87 6.10 -2.01 2.25
N ILE A 88 5.58 -1.35 1.21
CA ILE A 88 4.54 -1.94 0.34
C ILE A 88 5.04 -3.21 -0.34
N ASN A 89 6.24 -3.17 -0.91
CA ASN A 89 6.84 -4.29 -1.64
C ASN A 89 7.44 -5.37 -0.73
N ASN A 90 7.37 -5.21 0.59
CA ASN A 90 7.95 -6.12 1.57
C ASN A 90 9.46 -6.34 1.34
N VAL A 91 10.17 -5.30 0.93
CA VAL A 91 11.62 -5.32 0.71
C VAL A 91 12.30 -5.00 2.04
N PRO A 92 13.22 -5.84 2.53
CA PRO A 92 14.00 -5.53 3.73
C PRO A 92 14.84 -4.25 3.50
N GLU A 93 14.80 -3.33 4.47
CA GLU A 93 15.65 -2.13 4.52
C GLU A 93 17.14 -2.49 4.66
#